data_AF-A0A8H7HFG8-F1
#
_entry.id   AF-A0A8H7HFG8-F1
#
_cell.length_a   1.000
_cell.length_b   1.000
_cell.length_c   1.000
_cell.angle_alpha   90.00
_cell.angle_beta   90.00
_cell.angle_gamma   90.00
#
_symmetry.space_group_name_H-M   'P 1'
#
loop_
_entity.id
_entity.type
_entity.pdbx_description
1 polymer ?
#
loop_
_entity_poly.entity_id
_entity_poly.type
_entity_poly.pdbx_seq_one_letter_code
_entity_poly.pdbx_strand_id
1 'polypeptide(L)'
;MFSRSLLSASFILANLAAPALAAFGVTESGNSFIVDTAGGLVFTVEKTSGDITSMLFNGIQAQDQTKRSHISSGIGATCTWSKIGNYIKIPCVTSTLTHYYIAQYKNPGIHMATYITAEPSVGELRFIARLNAATLPNGPTASKIAGSSSTVEGSDVFVVSGQTRSKFYSSRQFIDDKVHGVTGSNIGAYMVIPGTGYESSSGGPFFRDIDNQSGAQQEVYFYMNSGHAQTESYRMGLHGPYLLQFTTGAAPSADISLAFWDGMGVTGWVPTSGRGYVKGKASGAPSAFANLVVVGWSNSNSQYWARADSSGNFYSPAMKPGTYTMTMYKSELAVATESVTVTAGGTITNNIQSQEANPTVIWQIGDFDGTPRGFLNSDMIETMHPSDQRMHEWLRTYTVGQQDIGYFPMAIFKDIGPVTVRFGLSSSQLGARTLEIGVTLAFAGGRPQVTINGWTGPAPPAPSQPDSRGVTRGTWRGNNTRYTVSIPSGVLISSAVNVMTITVISGSSGTQYLSPNVVVDAVRLY
;
A
#
# COMPACT_ATOMS: atom_id res chain seq x y z
N MET A 1 49.02 60.76 54.87
CA MET A 1 48.27 59.51 55.12
C MET A 1 47.08 59.49 54.16
N PHE A 2 46.98 58.43 53.33
CA PHE A 2 45.86 58.02 52.44
C PHE A 2 45.50 58.97 51.27
N SER A 3 45.79 58.69 49.98
CA SER A 3 45.38 57.59 49.08
C SER A 3 43.86 57.51 48.81
N ARG A 4 43.45 57.71 47.55
CA ARG A 4 42.28 57.15 46.80
C ARG A 4 42.26 57.80 45.40
N SER A 5 42.69 57.15 44.33
CA SER A 5 42.08 56.05 43.53
C SER A 5 41.26 56.54 42.33
N LEU A 6 41.59 55.93 41.18
CA LEU A 6 41.16 56.17 39.79
C LEU A 6 39.65 56.04 39.53
N LEU A 7 39.21 56.66 38.42
CA LEU A 7 38.13 56.14 37.57
C LEU A 7 38.43 56.46 36.09
N SER A 8 38.96 55.47 35.38
CA SER A 8 39.02 55.43 33.91
C SER A 8 37.74 54.80 33.39
N ALA A 9 36.97 55.54 32.59
CA ALA A 9 35.79 55.04 31.90
C ALA A 9 36.21 54.26 30.64
N SER A 10 35.96 52.94 30.62
CA SER A 10 36.04 52.13 29.40
C SER A 10 34.63 51.99 28.81
N PHE A 11 34.45 52.50 27.59
CA PHE A 11 33.27 52.25 26.76
C PHE A 11 33.30 50.81 26.24
N ILE A 12 32.35 49.98 26.68
CA ILE A 12 32.07 48.67 26.07
C ILE A 12 31.05 48.90 24.97
N LEU A 13 31.48 48.82 23.71
CA LEU A 13 30.58 48.69 22.55
C LEU A 13 30.01 47.26 22.56
N ALA A 14 28.78 47.10 23.04
CA ALA A 14 28.03 45.87 22.87
C ALA A 14 27.54 45.79 21.41
N ASN A 15 28.18 44.94 20.60
CA ASN A 15 27.62 44.48 19.33
C ASN A 15 26.35 43.65 19.62
N LEU A 16 25.20 44.32 19.64
CA LEU A 16 23.90 43.69 19.54
C LEU A 16 23.75 43.11 18.13
N ALA A 17 24.28 41.90 17.91
CA ALA A 17 23.86 41.09 16.78
C ALA A 17 22.37 40.79 16.97
N ALA A 18 21.52 41.47 16.19
CA ALA A 18 20.11 41.13 16.12
C ALA A 18 19.99 39.63 15.77
N PRO A 19 19.11 38.86 16.43
CA PRO A 19 18.86 37.49 16.00
C PRO A 19 18.36 37.57 14.55
N ALA A 20 19.10 37.00 13.62
CA ALA A 20 18.64 36.85 12.24
C ALA A 20 17.37 36.02 12.29
N LEU A 21 16.21 36.68 12.20
CA LEU A 21 14.93 36.02 12.04
C LEU A 21 15.01 35.22 10.73
N ALA A 22 14.99 33.89 10.85
CA ALA A 22 14.93 32.96 9.73
C ALA A 22 13.81 33.40 8.77
N ALA A 23 14.19 33.90 7.59
CA ALA A 23 13.26 34.51 6.65
C ALA A 23 12.86 33.49 5.59
N PHE A 24 11.56 33.28 5.42
CA PHE A 24 11.00 32.39 4.41
C PHE A 24 11.50 32.75 3.00
N GLY A 25 12.26 31.84 2.40
CA GLY A 25 12.96 32.13 1.15
C GLY A 25 13.81 30.98 0.62
N VAL A 26 14.41 31.24 -0.54
CA VAL A 26 15.42 30.38 -1.15
C VAL A 26 16.75 31.12 -1.15
N THR A 27 17.80 30.46 -0.69
CA THR A 27 19.19 30.88 -0.90
C THR A 27 19.82 29.98 -1.95
N GLU A 28 20.33 30.58 -3.01
CA GLU A 28 21.11 29.84 -4.01
C GLU A 28 22.58 29.77 -3.59
N SER A 29 23.14 28.57 -3.59
CA SER A 29 24.56 28.36 -3.30
C SER A 29 25.11 27.27 -4.19
N GLY A 30 25.98 27.63 -5.14
CA GLY A 30 26.49 26.72 -6.15
C GLY A 30 25.35 25.97 -6.87
N ASN A 31 25.38 24.64 -6.79
CA ASN A 31 24.39 23.74 -7.38
C ASN A 31 23.15 23.50 -6.50
N SER A 32 22.87 24.35 -5.51
CA SER A 32 21.83 24.09 -4.52
C SER A 32 20.82 25.21 -4.38
N PHE A 33 19.56 24.85 -4.19
CA PHE A 33 18.51 25.67 -3.60
C PHE A 33 18.36 25.29 -2.13
N ILE A 34 18.70 26.21 -1.22
CA ILE A 34 18.50 26.06 0.23
C ILE A 34 17.21 26.77 0.58
N VAL A 35 16.18 26.01 0.94
CA VAL A 35 14.81 26.49 1.15
C VAL A 35 14.52 26.54 2.64
N ASP A 36 14.26 27.74 3.17
CA ASP A 36 13.81 27.94 4.54
C ASP A 36 12.30 28.12 4.57
N THR A 37 11.60 27.20 5.24
CA THR A 37 10.13 27.23 5.40
C THR A 37 9.66 28.31 6.39
N ALA A 38 10.57 28.85 7.22
CA ALA A 38 10.27 29.60 8.44
C ALA A 38 9.31 28.88 9.41
N GLY A 39 9.15 27.57 9.24
CA GLY A 39 8.37 26.67 10.11
C GLY A 39 9.24 25.74 10.95
N GLY A 40 10.57 25.93 10.91
CA GLY A 40 11.54 25.06 11.57
C GLY A 40 12.21 24.05 10.64
N LEU A 41 11.83 23.98 9.36
CA LEU A 41 12.50 23.13 8.36
C LEU A 41 13.31 23.98 7.37
N VAL A 42 14.59 23.64 7.20
CA VAL A 42 15.44 24.08 6.09
C VAL A 42 15.84 22.86 5.28
N PHE A 43 15.52 22.81 4.00
CA PHE A 43 15.90 21.69 3.12
C PHE A 43 16.65 22.17 1.90
N THR A 44 17.53 21.31 1.38
CA THR A 44 18.38 21.64 0.23
C THR A 44 18.07 20.72 -0.94
N VAL A 45 17.75 21.32 -2.10
CA VAL A 45 17.52 20.62 -3.38
C VAL A 45 18.66 20.95 -4.35
N GLU A 46 19.23 19.94 -4.98
CA GLU A 46 20.23 20.14 -6.05
C GLU A 46 19.60 20.53 -7.38
N LYS A 47 20.17 21.53 -8.04
CA LYS A 47 19.62 22.15 -9.27
C LYS A 47 19.66 21.23 -10.49
N THR A 48 20.64 20.31 -10.55
CA THR A 48 20.90 19.45 -11.73
C THR A 48 20.50 17.99 -11.57
N SER A 49 20.15 17.57 -10.35
CA SER A 49 19.69 16.21 -10.08
C SER A 49 18.23 16.18 -9.62
N GLY A 50 17.77 17.24 -8.94
CA GLY A 50 16.52 17.25 -8.19
C GLY A 50 16.59 16.48 -6.88
N ASP A 51 17.77 16.05 -6.45
CA ASP A 51 17.94 15.33 -5.19
C ASP A 51 17.85 16.28 -3.99
N ILE A 52 17.23 15.82 -2.90
CA ILE A 52 17.34 16.44 -1.59
C ILE A 52 18.62 15.96 -0.90
N THR A 53 19.48 16.91 -0.51
CA THR A 53 20.79 16.65 0.10
C THR A 53 20.90 17.08 1.57
N SER A 54 19.93 17.85 2.07
CA SER A 54 19.83 18.22 3.48
C SER A 54 18.38 18.44 3.88
N MET A 55 18.02 18.08 5.11
CA MET A 55 16.73 18.38 5.75
C MET A 55 16.97 18.65 7.24
N LEU A 56 17.16 19.91 7.60
CA LEU A 56 17.39 20.39 8.95
C LEU A 56 16.06 20.80 9.58
N PHE A 57 15.53 19.97 10.48
CA PHE A 57 14.34 20.29 11.26
C PHE A 57 14.74 20.72 12.68
N ASN A 58 14.48 21.98 13.04
CA ASN A 58 14.89 22.59 14.31
C ASN A 58 16.38 22.36 14.64
N GLY A 59 17.24 22.45 13.61
CA GLY A 59 18.68 22.21 13.72
C GLY A 59 19.10 20.72 13.71
N ILE A 60 18.15 19.79 13.68
CA ILE A 60 18.41 18.34 13.63
C ILE A 60 18.48 17.91 12.16
N GLN A 61 19.64 17.39 11.74
CA GLN A 61 19.80 16.85 10.38
C GLN A 61 19.08 15.50 10.24
N ALA A 62 18.04 15.48 9.42
CA ALA A 62 17.24 14.30 9.12
C ALA A 62 17.69 13.59 7.85
N GLN A 63 18.27 14.28 6.87
CA GLN A 63 18.74 13.66 5.63
C GLN A 63 19.97 12.79 5.89
N ASP A 64 19.98 11.56 5.37
CA ASP A 64 21.18 10.73 5.34
C ASP A 64 22.30 11.44 4.56
N GLN A 65 23.55 11.32 5.03
CA GLN A 65 24.70 12.02 4.43
C GLN A 65 25.44 11.17 3.39
N THR A 66 25.08 9.89 3.23
CA THR A 66 25.74 8.97 2.28
C THR A 66 24.91 8.75 1.01
N LYS A 67 23.59 8.86 1.11
CA LYS A 67 22.64 8.76 0.01
C LYS A 67 21.61 9.87 0.12
N ARG A 68 21.01 10.20 -1.02
CA ARG A 68 20.10 11.34 -1.17
C ARG A 68 18.64 10.88 -1.24
N SER A 69 17.72 11.81 -0.96
CA SER A 69 16.28 11.57 -1.12
C SER A 69 15.80 12.06 -2.47
N HIS A 70 15.03 11.24 -3.20
CA HIS A 70 14.67 11.50 -4.60
C HIS A 70 13.55 10.61 -5.13
N ILE A 71 13.16 10.85 -6.39
CA ILE A 71 12.35 9.93 -7.18
C ILE A 71 13.18 8.73 -7.63
N SER A 72 12.61 7.52 -7.51
CA SER A 72 13.17 6.23 -7.90
C SER A 72 14.57 5.95 -7.34
N SER A 73 15.62 6.23 -8.12
CA SER A 73 17.03 6.10 -7.73
C SER A 73 17.84 7.36 -8.10
N GLY A 74 17.15 8.49 -8.27
CA GLY A 74 17.68 9.72 -8.85
C GLY A 74 17.25 9.82 -10.31
N ILE A 75 16.68 10.97 -10.68
CA ILE A 75 16.10 11.18 -12.01
C ILE A 75 16.97 12.01 -12.95
N GLY A 76 17.97 12.74 -12.41
CA GLY A 76 18.76 13.67 -13.20
C GLY A 76 17.89 14.75 -13.85
N ALA A 77 17.53 15.79 -13.08
CA ALA A 77 16.55 16.79 -13.51
C ALA A 77 17.11 18.21 -13.49
N THR A 78 16.59 19.07 -14.37
CA THR A 78 16.85 20.52 -14.27
C THR A 78 15.79 21.16 -13.39
N CYS A 79 16.21 21.74 -12.28
CA CYS A 79 15.33 22.40 -11.33
C CYS A 79 15.42 23.92 -11.44
N THR A 80 14.27 24.57 -11.33
CA THR A 80 14.15 26.03 -11.17
C THR A 80 13.36 26.32 -9.89
N TRP A 81 13.27 27.59 -9.47
CA TRP A 81 12.39 27.95 -8.37
C TRP A 81 11.63 29.25 -8.65
N SER A 82 10.51 29.41 -7.97
CA SER A 82 9.71 30.64 -7.96
C SER A 82 9.03 30.82 -6.61
N LYS A 83 8.81 32.08 -6.22
CA LYS A 83 8.00 32.42 -5.03
C LYS A 83 6.61 32.85 -5.47
N ILE A 84 5.58 32.25 -4.89
CA ILE A 84 4.17 32.53 -5.18
C ILE A 84 3.50 32.85 -3.85
N GLY A 85 3.45 34.14 -3.48
CA GLY A 85 2.97 34.57 -2.17
C GLY A 85 3.72 33.90 -1.01
N ASN A 86 3.00 33.11 -0.21
CA ASN A 86 3.51 32.35 0.94
C ASN A 86 4.03 30.95 0.58
N TYR A 87 4.32 30.70 -0.70
CA TYR A 87 4.80 29.42 -1.21
C TYR A 87 6.09 29.60 -2.01
N ILE A 88 6.96 28.61 -1.96
CA ILE A 88 8.11 28.45 -2.86
C ILE A 88 7.86 27.18 -3.65
N LYS A 89 7.90 27.26 -4.97
CA LYS A 89 7.72 26.12 -5.89
C LYS A 89 9.02 25.84 -6.61
N ILE A 90 9.45 24.58 -6.59
CA ILE A 90 10.65 24.07 -7.28
C ILE A 90 10.25 22.93 -8.21
N PRO A 91 9.95 23.20 -9.49
CA PRO A 91 9.80 22.14 -10.49
C PRO A 91 11.19 21.63 -10.92
N CYS A 92 11.33 20.31 -10.96
CA CYS A 92 12.49 19.58 -11.44
C CYS A 92 12.07 18.74 -12.65
N VAL A 93 12.56 19.10 -13.83
CA VAL A 93 12.05 18.61 -15.12
C VAL A 93 13.04 17.67 -15.79
N THR A 94 12.52 16.56 -16.32
CA THR A 94 13.16 15.65 -17.29
C THR A 94 12.30 15.59 -18.57
N SER A 95 12.64 14.72 -19.53
CA SER A 95 11.87 14.56 -20.76
C SER A 95 10.47 13.97 -20.56
N THR A 96 10.28 13.11 -19.55
CA THR A 96 9.01 12.38 -19.32
C THR A 96 8.44 12.55 -17.93
N LEU A 97 9.13 13.31 -17.06
CA LEU A 97 8.75 13.49 -15.66
C LEU A 97 9.00 14.93 -15.22
N THR A 98 8.06 15.50 -14.48
CA THR A 98 8.28 16.72 -13.68
C THR A 98 7.93 16.45 -12.24
N HIS A 99 8.93 16.54 -11.36
CA HIS A 99 8.75 16.46 -9.92
C HIS A 99 8.66 17.86 -9.32
N TYR A 100 7.74 18.08 -8.40
CA TYR A 100 7.53 19.37 -7.76
C TYR A 100 7.85 19.26 -6.27
N TYR A 101 8.69 20.17 -5.76
CA TYR A 101 8.76 20.49 -4.33
C TYR A 101 8.06 21.82 -4.07
N ILE A 102 7.23 21.89 -3.03
CA ILE A 102 6.58 23.12 -2.59
C ILE A 102 6.80 23.29 -1.08
N ALA A 103 7.37 24.43 -0.71
CA ALA A 103 7.45 24.88 0.68
C ALA A 103 6.34 25.88 0.96
N GLN A 104 5.65 25.71 2.10
CA GLN A 104 4.64 26.63 2.60
C GLN A 104 5.19 27.39 3.81
N TYR A 105 4.95 28.71 3.86
CA TYR A 105 5.37 29.55 4.98
C TYR A 105 4.84 28.99 6.31
N LYS A 106 5.74 28.84 7.29
CA LYS A 106 5.48 28.29 8.64
C LYS A 106 5.01 26.83 8.68
N ASN A 107 5.15 26.08 7.58
CA ASN A 107 4.91 24.64 7.57
C ASN A 107 6.26 23.90 7.52
N PRO A 108 6.61 23.09 8.54
CA PRO A 108 7.82 22.26 8.52
C PRO A 108 7.63 21.00 7.65
N GLY A 109 7.32 21.18 6.38
CA GLY A 109 7.03 20.08 5.47
C GLY A 109 7.40 20.39 4.02
N ILE A 110 7.60 19.32 3.25
CA ILE A 110 7.90 19.38 1.82
C ILE A 110 6.71 18.79 1.07
N HIS A 111 5.86 19.66 0.54
CA HIS A 111 4.74 19.25 -0.31
C HIS A 111 5.28 18.82 -1.67
N MET A 112 4.77 17.72 -2.21
CA MET A 112 5.28 17.09 -3.41
C MET A 112 4.17 16.62 -4.33
N ALA A 113 4.48 16.59 -5.61
CA ALA A 113 3.68 15.92 -6.63
C ALA A 113 4.59 15.52 -7.80
N THR A 114 4.21 14.48 -8.54
CA THR A 114 5.05 13.95 -9.63
C THR A 114 4.20 13.74 -10.88
N TYR A 115 4.44 14.57 -11.90
CA TYR A 115 3.77 14.43 -13.20
C TYR A 115 4.59 13.56 -14.13
N ILE A 116 4.00 12.52 -14.71
CA ILE A 116 4.66 11.65 -15.70
C ILE A 116 3.87 11.57 -17.01
N THR A 117 4.58 11.50 -18.12
CA THR A 117 4.02 11.17 -19.45
C THR A 117 4.43 9.77 -19.91
N ALA A 118 5.39 9.15 -19.22
CA ALA A 118 5.78 7.77 -19.38
C ALA A 118 6.28 7.24 -18.03
N GLU A 119 6.07 5.95 -17.78
CA GLU A 119 6.62 5.28 -16.60
C GLU A 119 8.16 5.38 -16.61
N PRO A 120 8.82 5.62 -15.46
CA PRO A 120 10.27 5.49 -15.35
C PRO A 120 10.77 4.13 -15.87
N SER A 121 11.95 4.12 -16.48
CA SER A 121 12.53 2.90 -17.12
C SER A 121 12.76 1.73 -16.15
N VAL A 122 12.83 2.01 -14.84
CA VAL A 122 12.92 0.98 -13.79
C VAL A 122 11.61 0.20 -13.63
N GLY A 123 10.49 0.66 -14.19
CA GLY A 123 9.19 0.01 -14.13
C GLY A 123 8.42 0.21 -12.83
N GLU A 124 8.80 1.22 -12.05
CA GLU A 124 8.14 1.66 -10.82
C GLU A 124 8.33 3.18 -10.61
N LEU A 125 7.34 3.81 -9.99
CA LEU A 125 7.38 5.20 -9.57
C LEU A 125 7.28 5.31 -8.05
N ARG A 126 8.36 5.78 -7.42
CA ARG A 126 8.41 6.03 -5.98
C ARG A 126 9.12 7.33 -5.65
N PHE A 127 8.73 7.95 -4.55
CA PHE A 127 9.62 8.85 -3.82
C PHE A 127 10.24 8.10 -2.65
N ILE A 128 11.52 8.33 -2.39
CA ILE A 128 12.22 7.77 -1.23
C ILE A 128 12.90 8.90 -0.45
N ALA A 129 12.49 9.06 0.80
CA ALA A 129 13.21 9.83 1.80
C ALA A 129 14.24 8.93 2.49
N ARG A 130 15.52 9.12 2.21
CA ARG A 130 16.63 8.42 2.86
C ARG A 130 17.10 9.24 4.05
N LEU A 131 16.63 8.86 5.23
CA LEU A 131 16.83 9.60 6.46
C LEU A 131 17.98 9.01 7.28
N ASN A 132 18.58 9.85 8.12
CA ASN A 132 19.62 9.48 9.05
C ASN A 132 19.06 8.54 10.12
N ALA A 133 19.50 7.27 10.10
CA ALA A 133 19.01 6.23 11.00
C ALA A 133 19.39 6.45 12.48
N ALA A 134 20.44 7.22 12.77
CA ALA A 134 20.80 7.59 14.14
C ALA A 134 19.86 8.66 14.69
N THR A 135 19.43 9.60 13.84
CA THR A 135 18.48 10.65 14.20
C THR A 135 17.05 10.13 14.31
N LEU A 136 16.63 9.25 13.39
CA LEU A 136 15.28 8.71 13.27
C LEU A 136 15.28 7.17 13.34
N PRO A 137 15.66 6.56 14.49
CA PRO A 137 15.85 5.12 14.61
C PRO A 137 14.54 4.31 14.71
N ASN A 138 13.42 4.96 14.99
CA ASN A 138 12.17 4.29 15.36
C ASN A 138 11.21 4.21 14.16
N GLY A 139 11.34 3.12 13.39
CA GLY A 139 10.39 2.74 12.35
C GLY A 139 9.75 1.36 12.62
N PRO A 140 8.93 0.84 11.69
CA PRO A 140 8.28 -0.46 11.86
C PRO A 140 9.29 -1.59 12.04
N THR A 141 9.12 -2.39 13.09
CA THR A 141 10.03 -3.50 13.43
C THR A 141 10.12 -4.54 12.31
N ALA A 142 9.00 -4.84 11.66
CA ALA A 142 8.92 -5.86 10.62
C ALA A 142 9.74 -5.52 9.36
N SER A 143 9.99 -4.23 9.11
CA SER A 143 10.83 -3.72 8.02
C SER A 143 12.25 -3.32 8.44
N LYS A 144 12.65 -3.62 9.68
CA LYS A 144 14.02 -3.40 10.15
C LYS A 144 14.92 -4.56 9.78
N ILE A 145 15.80 -4.32 8.81
CA ILE A 145 16.77 -5.27 8.26
C ILE A 145 18.20 -5.00 8.76
N ALA A 146 18.44 -3.89 9.45
CA ALA A 146 19.72 -3.58 10.07
C ALA A 146 20.15 -4.71 11.03
N GLY A 147 21.39 -5.18 10.88
CA GLY A 147 21.91 -6.32 11.65
C GLY A 147 21.47 -7.69 11.13
N SER A 148 21.05 -7.77 9.86
CA SER A 148 20.67 -9.05 9.26
C SER A 148 21.82 -10.07 9.30
N SER A 149 21.52 -11.28 9.76
CA SER A 149 22.47 -12.40 9.79
C SER A 149 22.51 -13.17 8.48
N SER A 150 21.43 -13.15 7.71
CA SER A 150 21.33 -13.84 6.43
C SER A 150 20.19 -13.30 5.57
N THR A 151 20.22 -13.66 4.28
CA THR A 151 19.12 -13.45 3.33
C THR A 151 18.27 -14.71 3.25
N VAL A 152 16.95 -14.56 3.28
CA VAL A 152 15.97 -15.65 3.12
C VAL A 152 15.58 -15.80 1.66
N GLU A 153 15.27 -14.68 1.00
CA GLU A 153 14.71 -14.68 -0.35
C GLU A 153 15.16 -13.44 -1.13
N GLY A 154 15.69 -13.68 -2.35
CA GLY A 154 16.13 -12.62 -3.25
C GLY A 154 17.16 -11.69 -2.60
N SER A 155 16.82 -10.40 -2.54
CA SER A 155 17.59 -9.35 -1.87
C SER A 155 16.70 -8.43 -1.04
N ASP A 156 15.53 -8.93 -0.64
CA ASP A 156 14.49 -8.14 0.03
C ASP A 156 13.83 -8.83 1.23
N VAL A 157 14.16 -10.09 1.54
CA VAL A 157 13.75 -10.76 2.77
C VAL A 157 14.97 -11.28 3.53
N PHE A 158 15.07 -10.91 4.81
CA PHE A 158 16.27 -11.12 5.63
C PHE A 158 15.92 -11.74 6.98
N VAL A 159 16.91 -12.30 7.68
CA VAL A 159 16.79 -12.72 9.09
C VAL A 159 17.49 -11.71 9.99
N VAL A 160 16.79 -11.19 11.00
CA VAL A 160 17.33 -10.35 12.06
C VAL A 160 16.93 -10.97 13.40
N SER A 161 17.92 -11.33 14.22
CA SER A 161 17.69 -11.93 15.55
C SER A 161 16.74 -13.14 15.50
N GLY A 162 16.89 -14.01 14.50
CA GLY A 162 16.06 -15.21 14.31
C GLY A 162 14.68 -14.97 13.71
N GLN A 163 14.29 -13.72 13.44
CA GLN A 163 13.00 -13.38 12.82
C GLN A 163 13.19 -12.88 11.39
N THR A 164 12.25 -13.22 10.52
CA THR A 164 12.24 -12.73 9.14
C THR A 164 11.74 -11.29 9.07
N ARG A 165 12.35 -10.50 8.19
CA ARG A 165 12.13 -9.06 8.03
C ARG A 165 12.18 -8.69 6.56
N SER A 166 11.40 -7.69 6.16
CA SER A 166 11.36 -7.19 4.80
C SER A 166 10.78 -5.79 4.76
N LYS A 167 11.26 -4.95 3.86
CA LYS A 167 10.62 -3.67 3.54
C LYS A 167 9.13 -3.84 3.19
N PHE A 168 8.76 -4.95 2.55
CA PHE A 168 7.37 -5.26 2.21
C PHE A 168 6.46 -5.42 3.44
N TYR A 169 7.02 -5.75 4.60
CA TYR A 169 6.27 -5.93 5.85
C TYR A 169 5.95 -4.60 6.56
N SER A 170 6.34 -3.47 5.98
CA SER A 170 5.84 -2.14 6.39
C SER A 170 4.51 -1.79 5.74
N SER A 171 4.17 -2.46 4.63
CA SER A 171 3.10 -2.05 3.74
C SER A 171 1.73 -2.02 4.40
N ARG A 172 0.88 -1.12 3.95
CA ARG A 172 -0.54 -1.04 4.32
C ARG A 172 -1.41 -0.92 3.07
N GLN A 173 -2.67 -1.33 3.17
CA GLN A 173 -3.62 -1.14 2.07
C GLN A 173 -3.81 0.36 1.81
N PHE A 174 -3.76 0.79 0.56
CA PHE A 174 -3.86 2.21 0.18
C PHE A 174 -5.14 2.89 0.66
N ILE A 175 -6.23 2.15 0.89
CA ILE A 175 -7.43 2.71 1.51
C ILE A 175 -7.20 3.22 2.94
N ASP A 176 -6.33 2.54 3.69
CA ASP A 176 -6.01 2.85 5.10
C ASP A 176 -4.64 3.49 5.29
N ASP A 177 -3.80 3.48 4.25
CA ASP A 177 -2.51 4.13 4.25
C ASP A 177 -2.67 5.61 3.90
N LYS A 178 -2.50 6.47 4.91
CA LYS A 178 -2.65 7.93 4.76
C LYS A 178 -1.49 8.66 5.41
N VAL A 179 -0.96 8.11 6.49
CA VAL A 179 0.20 8.63 7.22
C VAL A 179 1.04 7.45 7.69
N HIS A 180 2.30 7.43 7.27
CA HIS A 180 3.31 6.50 7.77
C HIS A 180 4.65 7.22 7.88
N GLY A 181 5.53 6.73 8.75
CA GLY A 181 6.74 7.47 9.05
C GLY A 181 7.57 6.87 10.17
N VAL A 182 8.51 7.68 10.64
CA VAL A 182 9.55 7.27 11.58
C VAL A 182 9.82 8.38 12.58
N THR A 183 10.33 8.02 13.75
CA THR A 183 10.58 8.97 14.84
C THR A 183 11.96 8.82 15.47
N GLY A 184 12.33 9.83 16.24
CA GLY A 184 13.53 9.91 17.05
C GLY A 184 13.35 10.91 18.20
N SER A 185 14.46 11.32 18.81
CA SER A 185 14.40 12.29 19.91
C SER A 185 14.05 13.69 19.39
N ASN A 186 12.86 14.21 19.75
CA ASN A 186 12.32 15.51 19.34
C ASN A 186 12.15 15.70 17.82
N ILE A 187 12.01 14.61 17.06
CA ILE A 187 11.81 14.64 15.61
C ILE A 187 10.96 13.46 15.14
N GLY A 188 10.04 13.72 14.23
CA GLY A 188 9.34 12.72 13.42
C GLY A 188 9.30 13.15 11.97
N ALA A 189 9.33 12.20 11.05
CA ALA A 189 9.24 12.41 9.62
C ALA A 189 8.19 11.46 9.03
N TYR A 190 7.14 12.03 8.45
CA TYR A 190 5.95 11.31 8.03
C TYR A 190 5.62 11.61 6.59
N MET A 191 5.39 10.57 5.79
CA MET A 191 4.72 10.68 4.51
C MET A 191 3.22 10.81 4.76
N VAL A 192 2.61 11.85 4.22
CA VAL A 192 1.18 12.09 4.27
C VAL A 192 0.64 12.04 2.85
N ILE A 193 -0.29 11.11 2.59
CA ILE A 193 -0.95 10.92 1.30
C ILE A 193 -2.44 11.29 1.46
N PRO A 194 -2.80 12.56 1.30
CA PRO A 194 -4.14 13.06 1.57
C PRO A 194 -5.12 12.74 0.45
N GLY A 195 -6.41 12.63 0.77
CA GLY A 195 -7.52 12.72 -0.19
C GLY A 195 -7.30 11.97 -1.51
N THR A 196 -7.05 12.71 -2.59
CA THR A 196 -6.84 12.20 -3.95
C THR A 196 -5.39 11.81 -4.28
N GLY A 197 -4.50 11.69 -3.29
CA GLY A 197 -3.07 11.44 -3.49
C GLY A 197 -2.76 10.12 -4.21
N TYR A 198 -3.64 9.13 -4.09
CA TYR A 198 -3.57 7.85 -4.79
C TYR A 198 -4.33 7.81 -6.12
N GLU A 199 -4.88 8.93 -6.61
CA GLU A 199 -5.79 8.91 -7.76
C GLU A 199 -5.13 8.41 -9.05
N SER A 200 -3.81 8.58 -9.17
CA SER A 200 -3.01 8.11 -10.31
C SER A 200 -2.19 6.85 -9.98
N SER A 201 -2.33 6.28 -8.78
CA SER A 201 -1.75 4.98 -8.45
C SER A 201 -2.48 3.84 -9.17
N SER A 202 -1.99 2.61 -9.03
CA SER A 202 -2.55 1.40 -9.67
C SER A 202 -2.75 0.26 -8.69
N GLY A 203 -3.84 -0.52 -8.89
CA GLY A 203 -4.15 -1.72 -8.12
C GLY A 203 -5.39 -1.59 -7.22
N GLY A 204 -6.03 -0.42 -7.20
CA GLY A 204 -7.25 -0.17 -6.44
C GLY A 204 -7.02 0.02 -4.92
N PRO A 205 -8.12 0.05 -4.13
CA PRO A 205 -8.09 0.43 -2.71
C PRO A 205 -7.28 -0.52 -1.81
N PHE A 206 -7.18 -1.79 -2.20
CA PHE A 206 -6.57 -2.85 -1.40
C PHE A 206 -5.13 -3.16 -1.82
N PHE A 207 -4.61 -2.45 -2.83
CA PHE A 207 -3.19 -2.52 -3.15
C PHE A 207 -2.36 -2.03 -1.96
N ARG A 208 -1.17 -2.58 -1.79
CA ARG A 208 -0.25 -2.25 -0.72
C ARG A 208 1.17 -2.25 -1.26
N ASP A 209 2.02 -1.39 -0.74
CA ASP A 209 3.41 -1.30 -1.18
C ASP A 209 4.33 -0.87 -0.03
N ILE A 210 5.62 -0.82 -0.29
CA ILE A 210 6.64 -0.52 0.70
C ILE A 210 6.47 0.91 1.23
N ASP A 211 6.31 1.04 2.55
CA ASP A 211 6.22 2.34 3.24
C ASP A 211 7.53 2.69 3.95
N ASN A 212 8.25 1.68 4.47
CA ASN A 212 9.47 1.84 5.25
C ASN A 212 10.50 0.73 5.05
N GLN A 213 11.77 1.09 5.27
CA GLN A 213 12.86 0.14 5.49
C GLN A 213 13.89 0.73 6.45
N SER A 214 14.34 -0.04 7.43
CA SER A 214 15.43 0.38 8.33
C SER A 214 16.65 -0.51 8.12
N GLY A 215 17.68 0.03 7.50
CA GLY A 215 18.94 -0.63 7.17
C GLY A 215 20.12 0.28 7.51
N ALA A 216 20.97 0.59 6.51
CA ALA A 216 21.98 1.63 6.65
C ALA A 216 21.38 3.04 6.75
N GLN A 217 20.24 3.25 6.09
CA GLN A 217 19.40 4.44 6.19
C GLN A 217 18.08 4.07 6.88
N GLN A 218 17.39 5.08 7.41
CA GLN A 218 15.97 4.98 7.71
C GLN A 218 15.19 5.49 6.49
N GLU A 219 14.60 4.59 5.72
CA GLU A 219 13.93 4.93 4.48
C GLU A 219 12.42 5.03 4.70
N VAL A 220 11.82 6.12 4.22
CA VAL A 220 10.37 6.36 4.18
C VAL A 220 9.98 6.59 2.72
N TYR A 221 8.93 5.94 2.27
CA TYR A 221 8.59 5.85 0.86
C TYR A 221 7.24 6.51 0.57
N PHE A 222 7.00 6.81 -0.70
CA PHE A 222 5.66 6.72 -1.27
C PHE A 222 5.80 6.03 -2.61
N TYR A 223 5.37 4.78 -2.68
CA TYR A 223 5.25 4.04 -3.93
C TYR A 223 3.97 4.44 -4.63
N MET A 224 4.10 5.34 -5.60
CA MET A 224 2.99 5.81 -6.42
C MET A 224 2.45 4.69 -7.30
N ASN A 225 3.35 3.86 -7.85
CA ASN A 225 3.01 2.58 -8.48
C ASN A 225 4.21 1.62 -8.42
N SER A 226 3.96 0.33 -8.64
CA SER A 226 5.01 -0.69 -8.80
C SER A 226 4.46 -1.96 -9.45
N GLY A 227 5.38 -2.88 -9.78
CA GLY A 227 5.07 -4.26 -10.20
C GLY A 227 4.88 -5.23 -9.03
N HIS A 228 4.72 -4.75 -7.80
CA HIS A 228 4.54 -5.59 -6.61
C HIS A 228 3.09 -6.09 -6.54
N ALA A 229 2.84 -7.33 -6.96
CA ALA A 229 1.48 -7.90 -7.04
C ALA A 229 0.46 -7.00 -7.79
N GLN A 230 0.92 -6.31 -8.84
CA GLN A 230 0.13 -5.34 -9.58
C GLN A 230 -0.99 -5.97 -10.40
N THR A 231 -2.20 -5.42 -10.30
CA THR A 231 -3.41 -5.95 -10.95
C THR A 231 -3.99 -5.00 -12.02
N GLU A 232 -3.48 -3.78 -12.11
CA GLU A 232 -3.89 -2.79 -13.10
C GLU A 232 -2.70 -2.20 -13.85
N SER A 233 -2.94 -1.66 -15.04
CA SER A 233 -1.93 -0.86 -15.75
C SER A 233 -1.59 0.43 -15.00
N TYR A 234 -0.38 0.94 -15.23
CA TYR A 234 0.05 2.23 -14.68
C TYR A 234 -0.71 3.40 -15.30
N ARG A 235 -1.06 4.39 -14.46
CA ARG A 235 -1.72 5.62 -14.90
C ARG A 235 -0.70 6.74 -15.03
N MET A 236 -0.82 7.49 -16.12
CA MET A 236 0.01 8.67 -16.37
C MET A 236 -0.62 9.92 -15.73
N GLY A 237 0.07 11.05 -15.84
CA GLY A 237 -0.40 12.32 -15.29
C GLY A 237 0.20 12.61 -13.92
N LEU A 238 -0.52 13.40 -13.11
CA LEU A 238 -0.04 13.86 -11.82
C LEU A 238 -0.32 12.82 -10.73
N HIS A 239 0.74 12.32 -10.09
CA HIS A 239 0.70 11.51 -8.89
C HIS A 239 0.85 12.39 -7.64
N GLY A 240 0.07 12.10 -6.59
CA GLY A 240 -0.09 12.97 -5.44
C GLY A 240 -1.25 13.97 -5.58
N PRO A 241 -1.24 15.08 -4.82
CA PRO A 241 -0.17 15.52 -3.92
C PRO A 241 0.12 14.56 -2.76
N TYR A 242 1.35 14.63 -2.25
CA TYR A 242 1.80 13.99 -1.01
C TYR A 242 2.75 14.94 -0.27
N LEU A 243 3.01 14.67 1.00
CA LEU A 243 3.77 15.58 1.87
C LEU A 243 4.72 14.80 2.75
N LEU A 244 6.00 15.19 2.76
CA LEU A 244 6.93 14.77 3.81
C LEU A 244 6.88 15.80 4.94
N GLN A 245 6.13 15.50 6.00
CA GLN A 245 5.91 16.38 7.15
C GLN A 245 6.90 16.06 8.28
N PHE A 246 7.52 17.10 8.82
CA PHE A 246 8.32 17.00 10.05
C PHE A 246 7.50 17.46 11.26
N THR A 247 7.64 16.73 12.37
CA THR A 247 7.02 17.04 13.65
C THR A 247 8.05 16.85 14.77
N THR A 248 7.71 17.20 16.01
CA THR A 248 8.56 16.93 17.18
C THR A 248 8.42 15.50 17.72
N GLY A 249 7.64 14.64 17.06
CA GLY A 249 7.48 13.24 17.45
C GLY A 249 6.19 12.63 16.91
N ALA A 250 5.03 13.13 17.35
CA ALA A 250 3.72 12.56 16.99
C ALA A 250 3.42 12.66 15.48
N ALA A 251 2.68 11.69 14.95
CA ALA A 251 2.21 11.70 13.57
C ALA A 251 1.25 12.88 13.31
N PRO A 252 1.34 13.56 12.16
CA PRO A 252 0.40 14.61 11.77
C PRO A 252 -0.96 14.02 11.37
N SER A 253 -1.96 14.89 11.20
CA SER A 253 -3.24 14.51 10.56
C SER A 253 -3.04 14.24 9.06
N ALA A 254 -3.82 13.29 8.53
CA ALA A 254 -3.96 13.07 7.09
C ALA A 254 -4.78 14.19 6.41
N ASP A 255 -5.64 14.88 7.17
CA ASP A 255 -6.57 15.87 6.67
C ASP A 255 -5.88 17.23 6.48
N ILE A 256 -5.05 17.31 5.44
CA ILE A 256 -4.38 18.54 5.04
C ILE A 256 -5.14 19.22 3.89
N SER A 257 -5.21 20.56 3.93
CA SER A 257 -5.85 21.32 2.86
C SER A 257 -5.02 21.26 1.58
N LEU A 258 -5.66 20.85 0.49
CA LEU A 258 -5.10 20.86 -0.85
C LEU A 258 -5.43 22.12 -1.66
N ALA A 259 -6.18 23.06 -1.08
CA ALA A 259 -6.70 24.22 -1.81
C ALA A 259 -5.60 25.12 -2.42
N PHE A 260 -4.42 25.18 -1.79
CA PHE A 260 -3.35 26.05 -2.30
C PHE A 260 -2.76 25.57 -3.63
N TRP A 261 -2.90 24.28 -3.97
CA TRP A 261 -2.39 23.71 -5.22
C TRP A 261 -3.04 24.37 -6.46
N ASP A 262 -4.26 24.88 -6.33
CA ASP A 262 -4.99 25.60 -7.38
C ASP A 262 -4.20 26.79 -7.94
N GLY A 263 -3.43 27.47 -7.09
CA GLY A 263 -2.61 28.63 -7.46
C GLY A 263 -1.18 28.30 -7.87
N MET A 264 -0.76 27.02 -7.83
CA MET A 264 0.65 26.65 -8.01
C MET A 264 1.05 26.44 -9.48
N GLY A 265 0.09 26.31 -10.41
CA GLY A 265 0.37 26.04 -11.81
C GLY A 265 1.17 24.75 -12.00
N VAL A 266 0.72 23.67 -11.33
CA VAL A 266 1.32 22.33 -11.39
C VAL A 266 0.68 21.56 -12.55
N THR A 267 1.51 20.99 -13.41
CA THR A 267 1.03 20.26 -14.60
C THR A 267 0.19 19.05 -14.19
N GLY A 268 -0.98 18.89 -14.80
CA GLY A 268 -1.90 17.79 -14.49
C GLY A 268 -2.74 17.96 -13.23
N TRP A 269 -2.57 19.07 -12.48
CA TRP A 269 -3.44 19.38 -11.35
C TRP A 269 -4.86 19.70 -11.83
N VAL A 270 -5.86 19.08 -11.20
CA VAL A 270 -7.28 19.39 -11.42
C VAL A 270 -7.84 19.90 -10.10
N PRO A 271 -8.25 21.19 -10.02
CA PRO A 271 -8.78 21.77 -8.79
C PRO A 271 -10.12 21.15 -8.42
N THR A 272 -10.57 21.31 -7.17
CA THR A 272 -11.88 20.79 -6.71
C THR A 272 -13.05 21.31 -7.55
N SER A 273 -12.98 22.57 -8.02
CA SER A 273 -14.00 23.15 -8.91
C SER A 273 -14.10 22.44 -10.27
N GLY A 274 -13.03 21.77 -10.72
CA GLY A 274 -12.99 20.96 -11.94
C GLY A 274 -13.41 19.51 -11.74
N ARG A 275 -13.86 19.13 -10.54
CA ARG A 275 -14.18 17.74 -10.15
C ARG A 275 -15.66 17.57 -9.85
N GLY A 276 -16.12 16.33 -9.87
CA GLY A 276 -17.48 15.95 -9.47
C GLY A 276 -17.47 14.85 -8.40
N TYR A 277 -18.67 14.39 -8.04
CA TYR A 277 -18.87 13.42 -6.97
C TYR A 277 -19.93 12.37 -7.33
N VAL A 278 -19.79 11.19 -6.74
CA VAL A 278 -20.81 10.14 -6.75
C VAL A 278 -21.22 9.87 -5.31
N LYS A 279 -22.53 9.83 -5.06
CA LYS A 279 -23.10 9.36 -3.80
C LYS A 279 -24.13 8.27 -4.06
N GLY A 280 -24.46 7.50 -3.04
CA GLY A 280 -25.50 6.49 -3.19
C GLY A 280 -25.52 5.51 -2.03
N LYS A 281 -26.19 4.38 -2.26
CA LYS A 281 -26.29 3.28 -1.32
C LYS A 281 -25.82 1.97 -1.97
N ALA A 282 -24.86 1.33 -1.32
CA ALA A 282 -24.43 -0.03 -1.57
C ALA A 282 -25.32 -1.00 -0.77
N SER A 283 -25.82 -2.07 -1.38
CA SER A 283 -26.79 -2.96 -0.74
C SER A 283 -26.57 -4.43 -1.10
N GLY A 284 -27.20 -5.34 -0.35
CA GLY A 284 -27.11 -6.79 -0.61
C GLY A 284 -25.87 -7.49 -0.06
N ALA A 285 -24.93 -6.77 0.57
CA ALA A 285 -23.90 -7.41 1.38
C ALA A 285 -24.53 -8.05 2.64
N PRO A 286 -24.11 -9.27 3.05
CA PRO A 286 -24.54 -9.85 4.31
C PRO A 286 -24.19 -8.94 5.49
N SER A 287 -25.02 -8.96 6.55
CA SER A 287 -24.87 -8.07 7.71
C SER A 287 -23.51 -8.17 8.41
N ALA A 288 -22.90 -9.36 8.42
CA ALA A 288 -21.55 -9.58 8.96
C ALA A 288 -20.47 -8.75 8.24
N PHE A 289 -20.72 -8.34 6.99
CA PHE A 289 -19.80 -7.54 6.16
C PHE A 289 -20.24 -6.08 6.00
N ALA A 290 -21.31 -5.62 6.66
CA ALA A 290 -21.85 -4.28 6.45
C ALA A 290 -20.81 -3.16 6.65
N ASN A 291 -19.92 -3.31 7.65
CA ASN A 291 -18.85 -2.33 7.93
C ASN A 291 -17.59 -2.53 7.07
N LEU A 292 -17.58 -3.53 6.18
CA LEU A 292 -16.46 -3.87 5.30
C LEU A 292 -16.80 -3.58 3.83
N VAL A 293 -17.93 -2.93 3.55
CA VAL A 293 -18.29 -2.56 2.18
C VAL A 293 -17.45 -1.37 1.72
N VAL A 294 -16.84 -1.52 0.55
CA VAL A 294 -16.09 -0.47 -0.13
C VAL A 294 -16.68 -0.28 -1.52
N VAL A 295 -16.78 0.97 -1.97
CA VAL A 295 -17.10 1.30 -3.35
C VAL A 295 -15.87 1.91 -3.99
N GLY A 296 -15.40 1.33 -5.09
CA GLY A 296 -14.30 1.83 -5.89
C GLY A 296 -14.78 2.39 -7.24
N TRP A 297 -14.05 3.34 -7.78
CA TRP A 297 -14.25 3.87 -9.13
C TRP A 297 -12.91 3.88 -9.84
N SER A 298 -12.82 3.28 -11.03
CA SER A 298 -11.58 3.34 -11.80
C SER A 298 -11.82 3.43 -13.30
N ASN A 299 -10.86 4.06 -13.98
CA ASN A 299 -10.68 4.01 -15.42
C ASN A 299 -9.17 4.03 -15.74
N SER A 300 -8.80 4.19 -17.00
CA SER A 300 -7.40 4.24 -17.44
C SER A 300 -6.62 5.44 -16.89
N ASN A 301 -7.30 6.48 -16.42
CA ASN A 301 -6.68 7.75 -16.03
C ASN A 301 -6.65 7.95 -14.51
N SER A 302 -7.64 7.42 -13.77
CA SER A 302 -7.70 7.60 -12.32
C SER A 302 -8.43 6.48 -11.59
N GLN A 303 -8.16 6.36 -10.28
CA GLN A 303 -8.84 5.49 -9.33
C GLN A 303 -9.28 6.25 -8.07
N TYR A 304 -10.41 5.84 -7.48
CA TYR A 304 -10.99 6.43 -6.27
C TYR A 304 -11.70 5.35 -5.46
N TRP A 305 -11.94 5.60 -4.17
CA TRP A 305 -12.71 4.70 -3.31
C TRP A 305 -13.34 5.42 -2.13
N ALA A 306 -14.34 4.79 -1.53
CA ALA A 306 -14.95 5.17 -0.26
C ALA A 306 -15.44 3.94 0.48
N ARG A 307 -15.31 3.93 1.82
CA ARG A 307 -16.02 2.97 2.67
C ARG A 307 -17.49 3.39 2.75
N ALA A 308 -18.39 2.43 2.61
CA ALA A 308 -19.80 2.68 2.91
C ALA A 308 -20.00 2.67 4.44
N ASP A 309 -20.97 3.44 4.93
CA ASP A 309 -21.43 3.34 6.31
C ASP A 309 -22.17 2.02 6.56
N SER A 310 -22.53 1.74 7.81
CA SER A 310 -23.23 0.51 8.20
C SER A 310 -24.63 0.36 7.57
N SER A 311 -25.19 1.45 7.04
CA SER A 311 -26.45 1.48 6.29
C SER A 311 -26.24 1.37 4.78
N GLY A 312 -24.99 1.25 4.33
CA GLY A 312 -24.58 1.16 2.95
C GLY A 312 -24.41 2.51 2.24
N ASN A 313 -24.60 3.65 2.90
CA ASN A 313 -24.44 4.94 2.23
C ASN A 313 -22.96 5.23 1.99
N PHE A 314 -22.64 5.78 0.83
CA PHE A 314 -21.28 6.19 0.50
C PHE A 314 -21.25 7.55 -0.20
N TYR A 315 -20.08 8.18 -0.15
CA TYR A 315 -19.78 9.43 -0.83
C TYR A 315 -18.35 9.36 -1.37
N SER A 316 -18.16 9.58 -2.67
CA SER A 316 -16.85 9.52 -3.30
C SER A 316 -15.97 10.70 -2.87
N PRO A 317 -14.63 10.56 -3.00
CA PRO A 317 -13.74 11.72 -3.08
C PRO A 317 -14.11 12.65 -4.25
N ALA A 318 -13.44 13.79 -4.36
CA ALA A 318 -13.56 14.67 -5.53
C ALA A 318 -12.91 14.01 -6.76
N MET A 319 -13.72 13.58 -7.72
CA MET A 319 -13.28 12.79 -8.87
C MET A 319 -13.06 13.66 -10.11
N LYS A 320 -12.03 13.38 -10.90
CA LYS A 320 -11.88 13.97 -12.23
C LYS A 320 -13.10 13.60 -13.10
N PRO A 321 -13.59 14.50 -13.97
CA PRO A 321 -14.67 14.17 -14.90
C PRO A 321 -14.28 13.00 -15.81
N GLY A 322 -15.25 12.15 -16.14
CA GLY A 322 -15.04 10.97 -16.97
C GLY A 322 -16.01 9.85 -16.62
N THR A 323 -15.96 8.78 -17.43
CA THR A 323 -16.69 7.54 -17.17
C THR A 323 -15.78 6.57 -16.40
N TYR A 324 -16.34 5.93 -15.38
CA TYR A 324 -15.65 5.02 -14.47
C TYR A 324 -16.39 3.70 -14.39
N THR A 325 -15.64 2.62 -14.27
CA THR A 325 -16.16 1.38 -13.69
C THR A 325 -16.34 1.60 -12.20
N MET A 326 -17.58 1.53 -11.72
CA MET A 326 -17.94 1.56 -10.31
C MET A 326 -18.05 0.13 -9.80
N THR A 327 -17.29 -0.22 -8.76
CA THR A 327 -17.25 -1.58 -8.21
C THR A 327 -17.65 -1.56 -6.75
N MET A 328 -18.64 -2.39 -6.38
CA MET A 328 -18.93 -2.70 -4.98
C MET A 328 -18.07 -3.87 -4.54
N TYR A 329 -17.38 -3.71 -3.43
CA TYR A 329 -16.61 -4.78 -2.78
C TYR A 329 -17.26 -5.17 -1.45
N LYS A 330 -17.39 -6.48 -1.23
CA LYS A 330 -17.65 -7.05 0.10
C LYS A 330 -16.29 -7.42 0.68
N SER A 331 -15.80 -6.65 1.66
CA SER A 331 -14.38 -6.67 2.04
C SER A 331 -13.52 -6.37 0.81
N GLU A 332 -12.76 -7.34 0.28
CA GLU A 332 -11.89 -7.19 -0.89
C GLU A 332 -12.42 -7.90 -2.15
N LEU A 333 -13.54 -8.62 -2.06
CA LEU A 333 -14.16 -9.30 -3.21
C LEU A 333 -15.09 -8.35 -3.97
N ALA A 334 -14.87 -8.18 -5.27
CA ALA A 334 -15.80 -7.48 -6.14
C ALA A 334 -17.11 -8.29 -6.27
N VAL A 335 -18.22 -7.68 -5.89
CA VAL A 335 -19.55 -8.32 -5.84
C VAL A 335 -20.58 -7.69 -6.77
N ALA A 336 -20.28 -6.52 -7.31
CA ALA A 336 -21.04 -5.89 -8.38
C ALA A 336 -20.19 -4.86 -9.12
N THR A 337 -20.44 -4.68 -10.41
CA THR A 337 -19.82 -3.64 -11.23
C THR A 337 -20.87 -2.93 -12.10
N GLU A 338 -20.71 -1.62 -12.26
CA GLU A 338 -21.52 -0.76 -13.11
C GLU A 338 -20.67 0.31 -13.78
N SER A 339 -21.24 1.07 -14.71
CA SER A 339 -20.59 2.22 -15.33
C SER A 339 -21.25 3.51 -14.84
N VAL A 340 -20.43 4.50 -14.48
CA VAL A 340 -20.90 5.79 -13.97
C VAL A 340 -20.12 6.94 -14.59
N THR A 341 -20.80 8.04 -14.94
CA THR A 341 -20.17 9.22 -15.54
C THR A 341 -20.20 10.40 -14.59
N VAL A 342 -19.02 10.95 -14.30
CA VAL A 342 -18.83 12.12 -13.43
C VAL A 342 -18.60 13.36 -14.29
N THR A 343 -19.27 14.46 -13.94
CA THR A 343 -19.10 15.78 -14.55
C THR A 343 -18.58 16.78 -13.52
N ALA A 344 -17.79 17.77 -13.96
CA ALA A 344 -17.28 18.82 -13.07
C ALA A 344 -18.43 19.61 -12.40
N GLY A 345 -18.27 19.96 -11.13
CA GLY A 345 -19.24 20.70 -10.32
C GLY A 345 -20.51 19.93 -9.95
N GLY A 346 -20.69 18.70 -10.46
CA GLY A 346 -21.89 17.89 -10.22
C GLY A 346 -21.70 16.85 -9.12
N THR A 347 -22.80 16.54 -8.43
CA THR A 347 -22.92 15.32 -7.61
C THR A 347 -24.03 14.48 -8.19
N ILE A 348 -23.69 13.25 -8.60
CA ILE A 348 -24.68 12.29 -9.09
C ILE A 348 -25.00 11.26 -8.02
N THR A 349 -26.23 10.76 -8.03
CA THR A 349 -26.66 9.64 -7.19
C THR A 349 -26.65 8.36 -8.02
N ASN A 350 -25.85 7.37 -7.65
CA ASN A 350 -25.84 6.05 -8.26
C ASN A 350 -25.82 5.01 -7.15
N ASN A 351 -26.85 4.18 -7.03
CA ASN A 351 -26.85 3.07 -6.07
C ASN A 351 -26.17 1.84 -6.69
N ILE A 352 -25.73 0.89 -5.88
CA ILE A 352 -25.18 -0.37 -6.37
C ILE A 352 -25.60 -1.52 -5.45
N GLN A 353 -25.82 -2.70 -6.00
CA GLN A 353 -26.29 -3.87 -5.24
C GLN A 353 -25.44 -5.10 -5.56
N SER A 354 -25.04 -5.84 -4.53
CA SER A 354 -24.35 -7.12 -4.66
C SER A 354 -25.12 -8.08 -5.55
N GLN A 355 -24.40 -8.72 -6.47
CA GLN A 355 -24.91 -9.74 -7.40
C GLN A 355 -24.45 -11.15 -7.02
N GLU A 356 -23.95 -11.34 -5.80
CA GLU A 356 -23.47 -12.65 -5.34
C GLU A 356 -24.60 -13.69 -5.35
N ALA A 357 -24.28 -14.88 -5.87
CA ALA A 357 -25.17 -16.03 -5.78
C ALA A 357 -25.30 -16.50 -4.31
N ASN A 358 -26.50 -16.94 -3.95
CA ASN A 358 -26.82 -17.50 -2.64
C ASN A 358 -27.26 -18.97 -2.74
N PRO A 359 -26.33 -19.92 -3.00
CA PRO A 359 -26.67 -21.33 -3.10
C PRO A 359 -27.02 -21.95 -1.74
N THR A 360 -27.72 -23.08 -1.76
CA THR A 360 -27.98 -23.88 -0.55
C THR A 360 -26.71 -24.61 -0.13
N VAL A 361 -25.95 -24.00 0.77
CA VAL A 361 -24.65 -24.49 1.22
C VAL A 361 -24.77 -25.77 2.05
N ILE A 362 -23.96 -26.78 1.74
CA ILE A 362 -23.76 -27.97 2.58
C ILE A 362 -22.76 -27.65 3.68
N TRP A 363 -21.59 -27.13 3.29
CA TRP A 363 -20.58 -26.60 4.20
C TRP A 363 -19.72 -25.56 3.48
N GLN A 364 -19.11 -24.68 4.27
CA GLN A 364 -18.17 -23.65 3.81
C GLN A 364 -17.04 -23.50 4.83
N ILE A 365 -15.82 -23.29 4.33
CA ILE A 365 -14.61 -22.97 5.08
C ILE A 365 -14.18 -21.58 4.63
N GLY A 366 -14.13 -20.62 5.56
CA GLY A 366 -13.93 -19.21 5.21
C GLY A 366 -15.18 -18.53 4.70
N ASP A 367 -15.01 -17.30 4.25
CA ASP A 367 -16.03 -16.48 3.62
C ASP A 367 -15.49 -15.99 2.29
N PHE A 368 -16.33 -15.95 1.25
CA PHE A 368 -15.93 -15.34 -0.02
C PHE A 368 -15.90 -13.82 0.13
N ASP A 369 -14.81 -13.29 0.67
CA ASP A 369 -14.64 -11.88 1.01
C ASP A 369 -13.37 -11.27 0.39
N GLY A 370 -12.66 -12.06 -0.43
CA GLY A 370 -11.46 -11.66 -1.15
C GLY A 370 -10.22 -11.65 -0.25
N THR A 371 -10.28 -12.29 0.91
CA THR A 371 -9.19 -12.28 1.89
C THR A 371 -8.97 -13.68 2.50
N PRO A 372 -7.74 -13.99 2.98
CA PRO A 372 -7.50 -15.20 3.75
C PRO A 372 -7.89 -15.05 5.24
N ARG A 373 -8.78 -14.12 5.58
CA ARG A 373 -9.07 -13.76 6.98
C ARG A 373 -9.53 -14.98 7.79
N GLY A 374 -8.88 -15.17 8.94
CA GLY A 374 -9.23 -16.23 9.89
C GLY A 374 -8.59 -17.59 9.58
N PHE A 375 -8.03 -17.79 8.39
CA PHE A 375 -7.24 -18.99 8.09
C PHE A 375 -5.92 -18.99 8.86
N LEU A 376 -5.33 -20.17 9.06
CA LEU A 376 -4.03 -20.35 9.71
C LEU A 376 -2.98 -19.46 9.05
N ASN A 377 -2.17 -18.77 9.87
CA ASN A 377 -1.09 -17.86 9.49
C ASN A 377 -1.51 -16.55 8.78
N SER A 378 -2.80 -16.32 8.54
CA SER A 378 -3.29 -15.10 7.87
C SER A 378 -3.04 -13.82 8.66
N ASP A 379 -3.04 -13.90 9.98
CA ASP A 379 -2.77 -12.81 10.91
C ASP A 379 -1.29 -12.40 10.96
N MET A 380 -0.39 -13.28 10.51
CA MET A 380 1.05 -13.08 10.56
C MET A 380 1.65 -12.66 9.21
N ILE A 381 1.02 -13.06 8.08
CA ILE A 381 1.64 -13.00 6.76
C ILE A 381 2.07 -11.59 6.33
N GLU A 382 1.31 -10.55 6.71
CA GLU A 382 1.66 -9.16 6.37
C GLU A 382 2.97 -8.71 7.01
N THR A 383 3.41 -9.37 8.09
CA THR A 383 4.53 -8.90 8.92
C THR A 383 5.71 -9.85 9.02
N MET A 384 5.62 -11.04 8.42
CA MET A 384 6.72 -12.01 8.40
C MET A 384 6.59 -13.02 7.24
N HIS A 385 7.73 -13.63 6.90
CA HIS A 385 7.83 -14.60 5.82
C HIS A 385 7.14 -15.93 6.18
N PRO A 386 6.59 -16.69 5.21
CA PRO A 386 6.07 -18.03 5.46
C PRO A 386 7.03 -19.03 6.14
N SER A 387 8.34 -18.80 6.02
CA SER A 387 9.38 -19.62 6.66
C SER A 387 9.74 -19.18 8.09
N ASP A 388 9.13 -18.12 8.62
CA ASP A 388 9.43 -17.62 9.96
C ASP A 388 9.09 -18.69 11.01
N GLN A 389 9.95 -18.88 12.01
CA GLN A 389 9.75 -19.92 13.04
C GLN A 389 8.51 -19.68 13.91
N ARG A 390 7.95 -18.47 13.87
CA ARG A 390 6.70 -18.11 14.54
C ARG A 390 5.45 -18.58 13.77
N MET A 391 5.58 -18.88 12.47
CA MET A 391 4.49 -19.44 11.67
C MET A 391 4.17 -20.85 12.13
N HIS A 392 2.88 -21.20 12.10
CA HIS A 392 2.46 -22.58 12.32
C HIS A 392 2.74 -23.45 11.10
N GLU A 393 2.89 -24.76 11.30
CA GLU A 393 3.07 -25.72 10.20
C GLU A 393 1.96 -25.60 9.15
N TRP A 394 2.37 -25.47 7.89
CA TRP A 394 1.49 -25.18 6.74
C TRP A 394 0.69 -26.39 6.26
N LEU A 395 1.27 -27.60 6.30
CA LEU A 395 0.61 -28.81 5.83
C LEU A 395 -0.44 -29.28 6.84
N ARG A 396 -1.70 -29.43 6.41
CA ARG A 396 -2.83 -29.69 7.31
C ARG A 396 -3.83 -30.71 6.76
N THR A 397 -4.44 -31.42 7.70
CA THR A 397 -5.71 -32.12 7.50
C THR A 397 -6.79 -31.37 8.28
N TYR A 398 -7.81 -30.90 7.56
CA TYR A 398 -8.95 -30.17 8.11
C TYR A 398 -10.22 -31.04 8.05
N THR A 399 -10.96 -31.14 9.13
CA THR A 399 -12.23 -31.87 9.23
C THR A 399 -13.35 -30.89 9.47
N VAL A 400 -14.24 -30.78 8.49
CA VAL A 400 -15.42 -29.89 8.51
C VAL A 400 -16.29 -30.23 9.73
N GLY A 401 -16.62 -29.19 10.51
CA GLY A 401 -17.44 -29.32 11.72
C GLY A 401 -16.69 -29.79 12.97
N GLN A 402 -15.37 -30.01 12.90
CA GLN A 402 -14.56 -30.38 14.07
C GLN A 402 -13.50 -29.33 14.46
N GLN A 403 -12.93 -28.64 13.48
CA GLN A 403 -11.86 -27.66 13.69
C GLN A 403 -12.33 -26.25 13.31
N ASP A 404 -11.89 -25.24 14.05
CA ASP A 404 -12.06 -23.84 13.69
C ASP A 404 -11.30 -23.51 12.39
N ILE A 405 -11.76 -22.49 11.67
CA ILE A 405 -11.14 -22.03 10.41
C ILE A 405 -9.63 -21.79 10.51
N GLY A 406 -9.15 -21.37 11.68
CA GLY A 406 -7.72 -21.17 11.96
C GLY A 406 -6.85 -22.43 11.84
N TYR A 407 -7.43 -23.62 11.62
CA TYR A 407 -6.69 -24.85 11.29
C TYR A 407 -6.46 -25.06 9.79
N PHE A 408 -7.23 -24.40 8.93
CA PHE A 408 -7.08 -24.49 7.48
C PHE A 408 -6.03 -23.47 7.02
N PRO A 409 -5.02 -23.85 6.23
CA PRO A 409 -3.94 -22.95 5.85
C PRO A 409 -4.41 -21.85 4.90
N MET A 410 -3.98 -20.61 5.14
CA MET A 410 -4.29 -19.50 4.25
C MET A 410 -3.73 -19.69 2.83
N ALA A 411 -2.69 -20.51 2.67
CA ALA A 411 -2.03 -20.74 1.40
C ALA A 411 -1.60 -22.21 1.26
N ILE A 412 -1.62 -22.70 0.02
CA ILE A 412 -1.19 -24.05 -0.34
C ILE A 412 -0.02 -23.91 -1.31
N PHE A 413 1.10 -24.54 -1.01
CA PHE A 413 2.32 -24.49 -1.82
C PHE A 413 2.60 -25.87 -2.40
N LYS A 414 2.86 -25.94 -3.71
CA LYS A 414 3.07 -27.21 -4.44
C LYS A 414 4.17 -28.08 -3.82
N ASP A 415 5.26 -27.47 -3.37
CA ASP A 415 6.41 -28.19 -2.79
C ASP A 415 6.26 -28.49 -1.29
N ILE A 416 5.32 -27.83 -0.59
CA ILE A 416 4.99 -28.13 0.82
C ILE A 416 3.99 -29.30 0.91
N GLY A 417 3.04 -29.36 -0.02
CA GLY A 417 2.10 -30.47 -0.16
C GLY A 417 0.63 -30.03 -0.19
N PRO A 418 -0.29 -30.98 -0.45
CA PRO A 418 -1.71 -30.72 -0.57
C PRO A 418 -2.38 -30.52 0.79
N VAL A 419 -3.49 -29.78 0.81
CA VAL A 419 -4.40 -29.78 1.96
C VAL A 419 -5.37 -30.94 1.85
N THR A 420 -5.56 -31.67 2.95
CA THR A 420 -6.60 -32.70 3.04
C THR A 420 -7.82 -32.14 3.78
N VAL A 421 -9.00 -32.30 3.20
CA VAL A 421 -10.30 -31.91 3.77
C VAL A 421 -11.16 -33.16 3.97
N ARG A 422 -11.66 -33.35 5.18
CA ARG A 422 -12.52 -34.48 5.58
C ARG A 422 -13.91 -33.95 5.93
N PHE A 423 -14.96 -34.61 5.44
CA PHE A 423 -16.33 -34.19 5.74
C PHE A 423 -17.32 -35.35 5.68
N GLY A 424 -18.27 -35.36 6.62
CA GLY A 424 -19.41 -36.27 6.60
C GLY A 424 -20.55 -35.70 5.78
N LEU A 425 -21.33 -36.55 5.12
CA LEU A 425 -22.56 -36.19 4.41
C LEU A 425 -23.69 -37.13 4.81
N SER A 426 -24.90 -36.58 4.87
CA SER A 426 -26.14 -37.37 4.93
C SER A 426 -26.57 -37.84 3.53
N SER A 427 -27.47 -38.82 3.47
CA SER A 427 -27.99 -39.34 2.20
C SER A 427 -28.69 -38.28 1.33
N SER A 428 -29.32 -37.27 1.94
CA SER A 428 -29.95 -36.14 1.23
C SER A 428 -28.94 -35.15 0.63
N GLN A 429 -27.69 -35.20 1.07
CA GLN A 429 -26.59 -34.37 0.56
C GLN A 429 -25.81 -35.05 -0.58
N LEU A 430 -26.23 -36.24 -1.02
CA LEU A 430 -25.62 -36.97 -2.13
C LEU A 430 -26.22 -36.56 -3.50
N GLY A 431 -25.57 -37.04 -4.56
CA GLY A 431 -25.91 -36.71 -5.94
C GLY A 431 -24.85 -35.80 -6.55
N ALA A 432 -25.18 -35.20 -7.70
CA ALA A 432 -24.30 -34.19 -8.31
C ALA A 432 -24.22 -32.94 -7.42
N ARG A 433 -23.02 -32.41 -7.20
CA ARG A 433 -22.77 -31.25 -6.34
C ARG A 433 -21.75 -30.32 -6.98
N THR A 434 -21.65 -29.11 -6.44
CA THR A 434 -20.66 -28.12 -6.88
C THR A 434 -19.73 -27.76 -5.74
N LEU A 435 -18.44 -27.86 -6.00
CA LEU A 435 -17.39 -27.34 -5.13
C LEU A 435 -16.86 -26.03 -5.72
N GLU A 436 -16.79 -24.99 -4.90
CA GLU A 436 -16.13 -23.72 -5.22
C GLU A 436 -14.88 -23.55 -4.36
N ILE A 437 -13.79 -23.12 -4.99
CA ILE A 437 -12.56 -22.69 -4.32
C ILE A 437 -12.27 -21.25 -4.77
N GLY A 438 -12.37 -20.31 -3.84
CA GLY A 438 -11.95 -18.93 -4.03
C GLY A 438 -10.45 -18.80 -3.76
N VAL A 439 -9.76 -18.09 -4.64
CA VAL A 439 -8.33 -17.78 -4.54
C VAL A 439 -8.14 -16.28 -4.69
N THR A 440 -7.40 -15.65 -3.78
CA THR A 440 -7.13 -14.21 -3.78
C THR A 440 -5.91 -13.86 -4.64
N LEU A 441 -4.87 -14.71 -4.57
CA LEU A 441 -3.60 -14.58 -5.27
C LEU A 441 -3.06 -15.97 -5.62
N ALA A 442 -2.39 -16.09 -6.75
CA ALA A 442 -1.56 -17.26 -7.04
C ALA A 442 -0.20 -16.86 -7.63
N PHE A 443 0.79 -17.73 -7.47
CA PHE A 443 2.16 -17.52 -7.93
C PHE A 443 2.63 -18.67 -8.83
N ALA A 444 3.48 -18.33 -9.81
CA ALA A 444 4.06 -19.28 -10.78
C ALA A 444 3.02 -20.21 -11.42
N GLY A 445 1.88 -19.64 -11.82
CA GLY A 445 0.77 -20.35 -12.47
C GLY A 445 0.04 -21.36 -11.58
N GLY A 446 0.22 -21.31 -10.26
CA GLY A 446 -0.48 -22.18 -9.30
C GLY A 446 -1.99 -22.08 -9.43
N ARG A 447 -2.68 -23.22 -9.40
CA ARG A 447 -4.14 -23.33 -9.35
C ARG A 447 -4.56 -24.63 -8.64
N PRO A 448 -5.71 -24.66 -7.95
CA PRO A 448 -6.15 -25.85 -7.25
C PRO A 448 -6.70 -26.91 -8.21
N GLN A 449 -6.35 -28.17 -7.98
CA GLN A 449 -7.04 -29.34 -8.52
C GLN A 449 -7.43 -30.25 -7.36
N VAL A 450 -8.62 -30.82 -7.41
CA VAL A 450 -9.15 -31.64 -6.32
C VAL A 450 -9.21 -33.12 -6.67
N THR A 451 -8.98 -33.98 -5.68
CA THR A 451 -9.33 -35.40 -5.74
C THR A 451 -10.22 -35.74 -4.57
N ILE A 452 -11.37 -36.38 -4.81
CA ILE A 452 -12.38 -36.74 -3.81
C ILE A 452 -12.66 -38.23 -3.91
N ASN A 453 -12.40 -38.99 -2.85
CA ASN A 453 -12.67 -40.44 -2.80
C ASN A 453 -12.09 -41.22 -4.01
N GLY A 454 -10.94 -40.80 -4.54
CA GLY A 454 -10.30 -41.39 -5.71
C GLY A 454 -10.76 -40.84 -7.07
N TRP A 455 -11.82 -40.03 -7.12
CA TRP A 455 -12.19 -39.26 -8.31
C TRP A 455 -11.38 -37.97 -8.40
N THR A 456 -10.69 -37.74 -9.51
CA THR A 456 -9.93 -36.50 -9.76
C THR A 456 -10.75 -35.55 -10.63
N GLY A 457 -10.93 -34.32 -10.15
CA GLY A 457 -11.58 -33.25 -10.90
C GLY A 457 -10.73 -32.74 -12.07
N PRO A 458 -11.34 -32.00 -13.01
CA PRO A 458 -10.61 -31.42 -14.14
C PRO A 458 -9.49 -30.48 -13.66
N ALA A 459 -8.39 -30.44 -14.41
CA ALA A 459 -7.30 -29.50 -14.17
C ALA A 459 -7.68 -28.12 -14.72
N PRO A 460 -7.77 -27.05 -13.90
CA PRO A 460 -8.09 -25.73 -14.41
C PRO A 460 -6.94 -25.15 -15.26
N PRO A 461 -7.23 -24.23 -16.19
CA PRO A 461 -6.20 -23.48 -16.90
C PRO A 461 -5.35 -22.65 -15.93
N ALA A 462 -4.16 -22.25 -16.37
CA ALA A 462 -3.32 -21.34 -15.60
C ALA A 462 -4.05 -19.99 -15.40
N PRO A 463 -4.01 -19.40 -14.20
CA PRO A 463 -4.71 -18.15 -13.94
C PRO A 463 -3.94 -16.95 -14.48
N SER A 464 -4.66 -15.86 -14.77
CA SER A 464 -4.07 -14.55 -15.01
C SER A 464 -3.79 -13.88 -13.67
N GLN A 465 -2.58 -14.04 -13.15
CA GLN A 465 -2.12 -13.42 -11.90
C GLN A 465 -0.96 -12.46 -12.18
N PRO A 466 -0.69 -11.51 -11.27
CA PRO A 466 0.49 -10.66 -11.38
C PRO A 466 1.77 -11.50 -11.48
N ASP A 467 2.67 -11.14 -12.39
CA ASP A 467 4.01 -11.75 -12.46
C ASP A 467 4.91 -11.18 -11.38
N SER A 468 4.67 -11.61 -10.14
CA SER A 468 5.28 -11.04 -8.96
C SER A 468 5.22 -12.03 -7.81
N ARG A 469 6.26 -12.05 -6.96
CA ARG A 469 6.12 -12.64 -5.63
C ARG A 469 5.06 -11.87 -4.85
N GLY A 470 4.29 -12.54 -4.00
CA GLY A 470 3.25 -11.89 -3.20
C GLY A 470 3.15 -12.43 -1.79
N VAL A 471 2.74 -13.70 -1.61
CA VAL A 471 2.55 -14.29 -0.26
C VAL A 471 3.84 -14.27 0.59
N THR A 472 5.02 -14.41 -0.04
CA THR A 472 6.32 -14.28 0.65
C THR A 472 6.72 -12.85 0.99
N ARG A 473 5.94 -11.86 0.55
CA ARG A 473 6.16 -10.42 0.71
C ARG A 473 4.94 -9.73 1.33
N GLY A 474 4.19 -10.45 2.17
CA GLY A 474 3.15 -9.88 3.01
C GLY A 474 1.91 -9.37 2.30
N THR A 475 1.55 -9.99 1.17
CA THR A 475 0.28 -9.70 0.49
C THR A 475 -0.44 -10.98 0.05
N TRP A 476 -1.76 -10.91 0.06
CA TRP A 476 -2.67 -11.87 -0.57
C TRP A 476 -3.44 -11.25 -1.74
N ARG A 477 -3.21 -9.97 -2.03
CA ARG A 477 -3.95 -9.26 -3.05
C ARG A 477 -3.42 -9.63 -4.43
N GLY A 478 -4.24 -10.33 -5.22
CA GLY A 478 -3.98 -10.67 -6.62
C GLY A 478 -5.25 -10.54 -7.46
N ASN A 479 -5.43 -11.35 -8.49
CA ASN A 479 -6.72 -11.39 -9.19
C ASN A 479 -7.63 -12.43 -8.55
N ASN A 480 -8.68 -12.00 -7.85
CA ASN A 480 -9.60 -12.92 -7.20
C ASN A 480 -10.20 -13.86 -8.25
N THR A 481 -9.98 -15.16 -8.08
CA THR A 481 -10.37 -16.19 -9.04
C THR A 481 -11.23 -17.22 -8.33
N ARG A 482 -12.38 -17.57 -8.91
CA ARG A 482 -13.25 -18.64 -8.41
C ARG A 482 -13.13 -19.87 -9.30
N TYR A 483 -12.72 -20.98 -8.71
CA TYR A 483 -12.67 -22.27 -9.38
C TYR A 483 -13.92 -23.08 -9.01
N THR A 484 -14.70 -23.47 -10.01
CA THR A 484 -15.92 -24.26 -9.83
C THR A 484 -15.68 -25.67 -10.36
N VAL A 485 -15.93 -26.67 -9.52
CA VAL A 485 -15.75 -28.09 -9.83
C VAL A 485 -17.11 -28.79 -9.72
N SER A 486 -17.60 -29.29 -10.85
CA SER A 486 -18.80 -30.12 -10.90
C SER A 486 -18.46 -31.55 -10.48
N ILE A 487 -19.03 -31.99 -9.36
CA ILE A 487 -18.84 -33.33 -8.81
C ILE A 487 -19.99 -34.22 -9.30
N PRO A 488 -19.71 -35.30 -10.05
CA PRO A 488 -20.74 -36.23 -10.51
C PRO A 488 -21.44 -36.96 -9.36
N SER A 489 -22.67 -37.41 -9.62
CA SER A 489 -23.36 -38.34 -8.73
C SER A 489 -22.53 -39.63 -8.56
N GLY A 490 -22.50 -40.17 -7.33
CA GLY A 490 -21.75 -41.38 -6.99
C GLY A 490 -20.32 -41.16 -6.49
N VAL A 491 -19.76 -39.95 -6.63
CA VAL A 491 -18.44 -39.62 -6.05
C VAL A 491 -18.53 -39.40 -4.53
N LEU A 492 -19.56 -38.68 -4.10
CA LEU A 492 -19.83 -38.39 -2.69
C LEU A 492 -20.57 -39.56 -2.04
N ILE A 493 -20.18 -39.93 -0.82
CA ILE A 493 -20.74 -41.04 -0.07
C ILE A 493 -21.23 -40.60 1.31
N SER A 494 -22.24 -41.29 1.85
CA SER A 494 -22.74 -41.08 3.23
C SER A 494 -22.41 -42.24 4.17
N SER A 495 -21.85 -43.34 3.66
CA SER A 495 -21.49 -44.52 4.46
C SER A 495 -20.18 -44.37 5.23
N ALA A 496 -19.37 -43.37 4.89
CA ALA A 496 -18.10 -43.04 5.53
C ALA A 496 -17.77 -41.55 5.36
N VAL A 497 -16.68 -41.11 5.99
CA VAL A 497 -16.12 -39.76 5.80
C VAL A 497 -15.58 -39.62 4.38
N ASN A 498 -16.01 -38.58 3.67
CA ASN A 498 -15.45 -38.21 2.39
C ASN A 498 -14.07 -37.56 2.61
N VAL A 499 -13.11 -37.90 1.75
CA VAL A 499 -11.77 -37.33 1.79
C VAL A 499 -11.50 -36.62 0.48
N MET A 500 -11.28 -35.32 0.58
CA MET A 500 -10.86 -34.46 -0.53
C MET A 500 -9.41 -34.01 -0.31
N THR A 501 -8.59 -34.04 -1.34
CA THR A 501 -7.29 -33.35 -1.36
C THR A 501 -7.35 -32.18 -2.32
N ILE A 502 -6.83 -31.02 -1.89
CA ILE A 502 -6.65 -29.84 -2.72
C ILE A 502 -5.14 -29.72 -3.01
N THR A 503 -4.76 -29.99 -4.24
CA THR A 503 -3.37 -29.92 -4.71
C THR A 503 -3.18 -28.68 -5.57
N VAL A 504 -2.03 -28.03 -5.44
CA VAL A 504 -1.64 -26.97 -6.39
C VAL A 504 -0.91 -27.58 -7.57
N ILE A 505 -1.48 -27.42 -8.76
CA ILE A 505 -0.84 -27.83 -10.01
C ILE A 505 -0.20 -26.62 -10.71
N SER A 506 0.95 -26.84 -11.33
CA SER A 506 1.55 -25.90 -12.28
C SER A 506 2.56 -26.58 -13.19
N GLY A 507 2.74 -26.02 -14.39
CA GLY A 507 3.84 -26.35 -15.30
C GLY A 507 5.18 -25.79 -14.81
N SER A 508 5.15 -24.82 -13.91
CA SER A 508 6.34 -24.28 -13.25
C SER A 508 6.77 -25.12 -12.04
N SER A 509 7.98 -24.87 -11.57
CA SER A 509 8.57 -25.43 -10.37
C SER A 509 9.22 -24.33 -9.52
N GLY A 510 9.54 -24.66 -8.29
CA GLY A 510 10.22 -23.80 -7.33
C GLY A 510 10.35 -24.56 -6.01
N THR A 511 11.12 -24.01 -5.08
CA THR A 511 11.41 -24.65 -3.79
C THR A 511 10.59 -24.00 -2.68
N GLN A 512 10.00 -24.82 -1.82
CA GLN A 512 9.22 -24.41 -0.65
C GLN A 512 8.21 -23.29 -1.00
N TYR A 513 8.40 -22.09 -0.46
CA TYR A 513 7.47 -20.97 -0.55
C TYR A 513 7.54 -20.22 -1.90
N LEU A 514 8.57 -20.48 -2.70
CA LEU A 514 8.68 -20.06 -4.11
C LEU A 514 8.20 -21.15 -5.09
N SER A 515 7.70 -22.27 -4.59
CA SER A 515 6.95 -23.19 -5.45
C SER A 515 5.61 -22.58 -5.85
N PRO A 516 5.00 -23.04 -6.96
CA PRO A 516 3.66 -22.62 -7.34
C PRO A 516 2.69 -22.74 -6.17
N ASN A 517 1.94 -21.67 -5.91
CA ASN A 517 1.07 -21.60 -4.74
C ASN A 517 -0.21 -20.80 -5.02
N VAL A 518 -1.18 -20.98 -4.13
CA VAL A 518 -2.44 -20.23 -4.11
C VAL A 518 -2.70 -19.74 -2.68
N VAL A 519 -3.25 -18.54 -2.54
CA VAL A 519 -3.80 -18.01 -1.29
C VAL A 519 -5.31 -18.15 -1.35
N VAL A 520 -5.90 -18.79 -0.33
CA VAL A 520 -7.30 -19.19 -0.28
C VAL A 520 -8.16 -18.04 0.26
N ASP A 521 -9.29 -17.82 -0.40
CA ASP A 521 -10.39 -16.95 0.04
C ASP A 521 -11.43 -17.78 0.80
N ALA A 522 -12.00 -18.79 0.14
CA ALA A 522 -12.95 -19.71 0.75
C ALA A 522 -13.02 -21.04 -0.01
N VAL A 523 -13.57 -22.06 0.64
CA VAL A 523 -13.91 -23.35 0.02
C VAL A 523 -15.34 -23.71 0.39
N ARG A 524 -16.20 -24.02 -0.59
CA ARG A 524 -17.63 -24.29 -0.36
C ARG A 524 -18.12 -25.46 -1.18
N LEU A 525 -18.92 -26.34 -0.56
CA LEU A 525 -19.71 -27.36 -1.23
C LEU A 525 -21.21 -27.02 -1.14
N TYR A 526 -21.93 -27.14 -2.24
CA TYR A 526 -23.39 -26.95 -2.31
C TYR A 526 -24.07 -27.91 -3.29
#